data_AF-A0A6G8FWV3-F1
#
_entry.id   AF-A0A6G8FWV3-F1
#
_cell.length_a   1.000
_cell.length_b   1.000
_cell.length_c   1.000
_cell.angle_alpha   90.00
_cell.angle_beta   90.00
_cell.angle_gamma   90.00
#
_symmetry.space_group_name_H-M   'P 1'
#
loop_
_entity.id
_entity.type
_entity.pdbx_description
1 polymer ?
#
loop_
_entity_poly.entity_id
_entity_poly.type
_entity_poly.pdbx_seq_one_letter_code
_entity_poly.pdbx_strand_id
1 'polypeptide(L)'
;MSTLRSLPLLSVPESWPLPVVAVLAMSALAGLDLLGAIAAKEWAERGSLVALTGGVVSFVVLFWVYASSLRYAELAVVTMGWIVLLQIGILVVDRLHFGTTLPTGKLVAVVICLAAQGYLLLGPSGS
;
A
#
# COMPACT_ATOMS: atom_id res chain seq x y z
N MET A 1 7.58 -6.99 -29.81
CA MET A 1 7.71 -6.20 -28.57
C MET A 1 6.99 -4.85 -28.70
N SER A 2 5.65 -4.81 -28.71
CA SER A 2 4.90 -3.58 -29.07
C SER A 2 3.59 -3.32 -28.32
N THR A 3 3.04 -4.28 -27.56
CA THR A 3 1.73 -4.13 -26.89
C THR A 3 1.82 -3.60 -25.46
N LEU A 4 2.99 -3.62 -24.82
CA LEU A 4 3.18 -3.14 -23.45
C LEU A 4 3.37 -1.61 -23.36
N ARG A 5 3.72 -0.94 -24.48
CA ARG A 5 3.92 0.52 -24.52
C ARG A 5 2.57 1.28 -24.53
N SER A 6 1.47 0.59 -24.73
CA SER A 6 0.11 1.13 -24.81
C SER A 6 -0.73 0.95 -23.54
N LEU A 7 -0.19 0.42 -22.44
CA LEU A 7 -0.88 0.50 -21.16
C LEU A 7 -0.76 1.95 -20.65
N PRO A 8 -1.84 2.76 -20.71
CA PRO A 8 -1.74 4.15 -20.31
C PRO A 8 -1.42 4.20 -18.82
N LEU A 9 -0.34 4.89 -18.46
CA LEU A 9 -0.14 5.26 -17.06
C LEU A 9 -1.28 6.18 -16.64
N LEU A 10 -1.79 5.98 -15.42
CA LEU A 10 -2.91 6.76 -14.92
C LEU A 10 -2.54 8.25 -14.96
N SER A 11 -3.40 9.04 -15.58
CA SER A 11 -3.24 10.47 -15.71
C SER A 11 -4.23 11.15 -14.78
N VAL A 12 -3.74 11.97 -13.87
CA VAL A 12 -4.59 12.80 -13.00
C VAL A 12 -4.79 14.19 -13.61
N PRO A 13 -5.93 14.85 -13.33
CA PRO A 13 -6.18 16.21 -13.77
C PRO A 13 -5.09 17.17 -13.27
N GLU A 14 -4.57 18.02 -14.15
CA GLU A 14 -3.52 19.01 -13.81
C GLU A 14 -3.99 20.04 -12.76
N SER A 15 -5.29 20.18 -12.57
CA SER A 15 -5.90 21.09 -11.58
C SER A 15 -5.80 20.58 -10.14
N TRP A 16 -5.37 19.34 -9.90
CA TRP A 16 -5.34 18.77 -8.55
C TRP A 16 -4.05 19.11 -7.81
N PRO A 17 -4.11 19.52 -6.53
CA PRO A 17 -2.92 19.72 -5.72
C PRO A 17 -2.10 18.42 -5.60
N LEU A 18 -0.78 18.50 -5.81
CA LEU A 18 0.12 17.35 -5.71
C LEU A 18 -0.02 16.55 -4.40
N PRO A 19 -0.18 17.16 -3.21
CA PRO A 19 -0.37 16.41 -1.98
C PRO A 19 -1.65 15.55 -2.01
N VAL A 20 -2.72 16.03 -2.64
CA VAL A 20 -3.98 15.30 -2.76
C VAL A 20 -3.79 14.08 -3.65
N VAL A 21 -3.12 14.24 -4.80
CA VAL A 21 -2.78 13.14 -5.70
C VAL A 21 -1.93 12.08 -4.99
N ALA A 22 -0.90 12.51 -4.25
CA ALA A 22 0.00 11.61 -3.53
C ALA A 22 -0.74 10.81 -2.45
N VAL A 23 -1.57 11.47 -1.64
CA VAL A 23 -2.37 10.82 -0.59
C VAL A 23 -3.36 9.80 -1.19
N LEU A 24 -4.03 10.16 -2.29
CA LEU A 24 -4.95 9.24 -2.98
C LEU A 24 -4.21 8.04 -3.56
N ALA A 25 -3.06 8.26 -4.19
CA ALA A 25 -2.23 7.18 -4.73
C ALA A 25 -1.76 6.24 -3.60
N MET A 26 -1.21 6.77 -2.51
CA MET A 26 -0.79 5.98 -1.34
C MET A 26 -1.95 5.20 -0.74
N SER A 27 -3.13 5.81 -0.64
CA SER A 27 -4.33 5.14 -0.11
C SER A 27 -4.80 4.00 -1.02
N ALA A 28 -4.82 4.23 -2.34
CA ALA A 28 -5.15 3.20 -3.32
C ALA A 28 -4.17 2.04 -3.27
N LEU A 29 -2.86 2.34 -3.15
CA LEU A 29 -1.80 1.34 -3.06
C LEU A 29 -1.91 0.52 -1.78
N ALA A 30 -2.06 1.17 -0.63
CA ALA A 30 -2.28 0.48 0.64
C ALA A 30 -3.54 -0.39 0.63
N GLY A 31 -4.62 0.08 -0.01
CA GLY A 31 -5.85 -0.68 -0.17
C GLY A 31 -5.66 -1.94 -1.03
N LEU A 32 -5.01 -1.81 -2.19
CA LEU A 32 -4.71 -2.94 -3.07
C LEU A 32 -3.78 -3.95 -2.40
N ASP A 33 -2.78 -3.47 -1.66
CA ASP A 33 -1.84 -4.32 -0.94
C ASP A 33 -2.56 -5.08 0.19
N LEU A 34 -3.43 -4.39 0.94
CA LEU A 34 -4.24 -5.01 1.98
C LEU A 34 -5.19 -6.07 1.42
N LEU A 35 -5.86 -5.80 0.29
CA LEU A 35 -6.69 -6.79 -0.40
C LEU A 35 -5.87 -8.00 -0.85
N GLY A 36 -4.68 -7.76 -1.41
CA GLY A 36 -3.74 -8.82 -1.78
C GLY A 36 -3.32 -9.67 -0.59
N ALA A 37 -3.03 -9.05 0.56
CA ALA A 37 -2.64 -9.72 1.79
C ALA A 37 -3.78 -10.58 2.38
N ILE A 38 -5.02 -10.05 2.40
CA ILE A 38 -6.20 -10.80 2.85
C ILE A 38 -6.43 -12.01 1.93
N ALA A 39 -6.39 -11.81 0.63
CA ALA A 39 -6.58 -12.87 -0.35
C ALA A 39 -5.47 -13.93 -0.27
N ALA A 40 -4.23 -13.53 -0.03
CA ALA A 40 -3.12 -14.46 0.21
C ALA A 40 -3.36 -15.32 1.47
N LYS A 41 -3.84 -14.71 2.57
CA LYS A 41 -4.15 -15.43 3.80
C LYS A 41 -5.31 -16.41 3.62
N GLU A 42 -6.39 -15.98 2.94
CA GLU A 42 -7.54 -16.83 2.64
C GLU A 42 -7.17 -18.01 1.71
N TRP A 43 -6.30 -17.77 0.73
CA TRP A 43 -5.76 -18.86 -0.11
C TRP A 43 -4.90 -19.83 0.71
N ALA A 44 -4.04 -19.31 1.59
CA ALA A 44 -3.19 -20.15 2.43
C ALA A 44 -3.98 -21.03 3.41
N GLU A 45 -5.08 -20.52 3.97
CA GLU A 45 -5.90 -21.27 4.92
C GLU A 45 -6.92 -22.20 4.25
N ARG A 46 -7.53 -21.78 3.14
CA ARG A 46 -8.68 -22.48 2.53
C ARG A 46 -8.44 -23.01 1.12
N GLY A 47 -7.32 -22.69 0.49
CA GLY A 47 -7.01 -23.10 -0.88
C GLY A 47 -7.92 -22.46 -1.95
N SER A 48 -8.58 -21.35 -1.64
CA SER A 48 -9.55 -20.71 -2.55
C SER A 48 -8.90 -20.16 -3.82
N LEU A 49 -9.33 -20.63 -4.99
CA LEU A 49 -8.87 -20.11 -6.29
C LEU A 49 -9.31 -18.66 -6.54
N VAL A 50 -10.45 -18.24 -5.99
CA VAL A 50 -10.91 -16.85 -6.05
C VAL A 50 -9.95 -15.96 -5.27
N ALA A 51 -9.48 -16.41 -4.11
CA ALA A 51 -8.51 -15.69 -3.31
C ALA A 51 -7.13 -15.63 -4.00
N LEU A 52 -6.69 -16.73 -4.62
CA LEU A 52 -5.46 -16.75 -5.42
C LEU A 52 -5.53 -15.74 -6.57
N THR A 53 -6.58 -15.81 -7.39
CA THR A 53 -6.71 -14.95 -8.57
C THR A 53 -6.94 -13.50 -8.18
N GLY A 54 -7.76 -13.23 -7.17
CA GLY A 54 -7.97 -11.89 -6.63
C GLY A 54 -6.70 -11.27 -6.06
N GLY A 55 -5.88 -12.05 -5.34
CA GLY A 55 -4.60 -11.61 -4.83
C GLY A 55 -3.61 -11.26 -5.95
N VAL A 56 -3.45 -12.14 -6.94
CA VAL A 56 -2.58 -11.89 -8.10
C VAL A 56 -3.01 -10.62 -8.85
N VAL A 57 -4.30 -10.48 -9.14
CA VAL A 57 -4.84 -9.29 -9.82
C VAL A 57 -4.58 -8.03 -8.99
N SER A 58 -4.76 -8.09 -7.67
CA SER A 58 -4.52 -6.95 -6.77
C SER A 58 -3.06 -6.48 -6.86
N PHE A 59 -2.09 -7.39 -6.84
CA PHE A 59 -0.67 -7.03 -6.97
C PHE A 59 -0.28 -6.51 -8.36
N VAL A 60 -0.90 -7.04 -9.43
CA VAL A 60 -0.69 -6.50 -10.79
C VAL A 60 -1.22 -5.07 -10.90
N VAL A 61 -2.42 -4.81 -10.39
CA VAL A 61 -3.01 -3.46 -10.37
C VAL A 61 -2.20 -2.54 -9.46
N LEU A 62 -1.76 -3.02 -8.29
CA LEU A 62 -0.89 -2.27 -7.38
C LEU A 62 0.38 -1.82 -8.10
N PHE A 63 1.06 -2.72 -8.81
CA PHE A 63 2.25 -2.36 -9.57
C PHE A 63 1.96 -1.27 -10.61
N TRP A 64 0.83 -1.36 -11.31
CA TRP A 64 0.44 -0.36 -12.30
C TRP A 64 0.14 1.02 -11.66
N VAL A 65 -0.59 1.04 -10.54
CA VAL A 65 -0.84 2.28 -9.79
C VAL A 65 0.46 2.86 -9.25
N TYR A 66 1.37 2.00 -8.78
CA TYR A 66 2.66 2.42 -8.23
C TYR A 66 3.51 3.07 -9.30
N ALA A 67 3.71 2.40 -10.44
CA ALA A 67 4.41 2.95 -11.59
C ALA A 67 3.80 4.27 -12.07
N SER A 68 2.47 4.42 -12.00
CA SER A 68 1.79 5.66 -12.35
C SER A 68 2.05 6.78 -11.33
N SER A 69 2.06 6.46 -10.03
CA SER A 69 2.26 7.43 -8.95
C SER A 69 3.66 8.04 -8.93
N LEU A 70 4.68 7.29 -9.38
CA LEU A 70 6.07 7.75 -9.46
C LEU A 70 6.28 8.88 -10.48
N ARG A 71 5.29 9.17 -11.33
CA ARG A 71 5.31 10.34 -12.21
C ARG A 71 5.05 11.64 -11.45
N TYR A 72 4.41 11.57 -10.29
CA TYR A 72 3.89 12.72 -9.55
C TYR A 72 4.56 12.94 -8.20
N ALA A 73 5.19 11.90 -7.64
CA ALA A 73 5.82 11.94 -6.32
C ALA A 73 7.08 11.09 -6.28
N GLU A 74 7.98 11.41 -5.34
CA GLU A 74 9.21 10.67 -5.15
C GLU A 74 8.97 9.23 -4.69
N LEU A 75 9.85 8.33 -5.15
CA LEU A 75 9.84 6.91 -4.80
C LEU A 75 9.75 6.69 -3.28
N ALA A 76 10.61 7.38 -2.52
CA ALA A 76 10.69 7.24 -1.08
C ALA A 76 9.39 7.67 -0.39
N VAL A 77 8.83 8.82 -0.79
CA VAL A 77 7.61 9.38 -0.22
C VAL A 77 6.43 8.44 -0.45
N VAL A 78 6.21 7.99 -1.70
CA VAL A 78 5.10 7.08 -2.04
C VAL A 78 5.22 5.75 -1.30
N THR A 79 6.41 5.14 -1.32
CA THR A 79 6.64 3.82 -0.73
C THR A 79 6.46 3.86 0.78
N MET A 80 7.10 4.81 1.45
CA MET A 80 6.99 4.94 2.90
C MET A 80 5.57 5.32 3.32
N GLY A 81 4.92 6.21 2.56
CA GLY A 81 3.56 6.68 2.86
C GLY A 81 2.52 5.56 2.82
N TRP A 82 2.54 4.72 1.78
CA TRP A 82 1.60 3.59 1.75
C TRP A 82 1.92 2.56 2.83
N ILE A 83 3.22 2.32 3.15
CA ILE A 83 3.61 1.27 4.11
C ILE A 83 3.04 1.59 5.49
N VAL A 84 3.05 2.86 5.89
CA VAL A 84 2.43 3.33 7.13
C VAL A 84 0.94 3.00 7.13
N LEU A 85 0.21 3.33 6.05
CA LEU A 85 -1.22 3.05 5.92
C LEU A 85 -1.50 1.54 5.94
N LEU A 86 -0.68 0.76 5.24
CA LEU A 86 -0.78 -0.69 5.17
C LEU A 86 -0.54 -1.35 6.53
N GLN A 87 0.48 -0.92 7.29
CA GLN A 87 0.73 -1.44 8.64
C GLN A 87 -0.49 -1.27 9.53
N ILE A 88 -1.09 -0.08 9.51
CA ILE A 88 -2.32 0.19 10.27
C ILE A 88 -3.46 -0.73 9.79
N GLY A 89 -3.66 -0.81 8.47
CA GLY A 89 -4.70 -1.64 7.85
C GLY A 89 -4.58 -3.13 8.20
N ILE A 90 -3.37 -3.70 8.10
CA ILE A 90 -3.10 -5.09 8.45
C ILE A 90 -3.42 -5.34 9.92
N LEU A 91 -2.99 -4.46 10.83
CA LEU A 91 -3.25 -4.63 12.26
C LEU A 91 -4.76 -4.59 12.58
N VAL A 92 -5.50 -3.70 11.92
CA VAL A 92 -6.96 -3.63 12.06
C VAL A 92 -7.61 -4.90 11.54
N VAL A 93 -7.22 -5.37 10.36
CA VAL A 93 -7.78 -6.58 9.74
C VAL A 93 -7.42 -7.84 10.53
N ASP A 94 -6.18 -8.00 10.98
CA ASP A 94 -5.77 -9.14 11.81
C ASP A 94 -6.55 -9.18 13.12
N ARG A 95 -6.85 -8.01 13.71
CA ARG A 95 -7.67 -7.90 14.93
C ARG A 95 -9.14 -8.23 14.67
N LEU A 96 -9.74 -7.61 13.66
CA LEU A 96 -11.20 -7.65 13.43
C LEU A 96 -11.66 -8.86 12.63
N HIS A 97 -10.88 -9.26 11.62
CA HIS A 97 -11.26 -10.34 10.69
C HIS A 97 -10.67 -11.69 11.11
N PHE A 98 -9.41 -11.70 11.57
CA PHE A 98 -8.69 -12.93 11.93
C PHE A 98 -8.56 -13.17 13.45
N GLY A 99 -9.13 -12.29 14.29
CA GLY A 99 -9.15 -12.44 15.75
C GLY A 99 -7.78 -12.48 16.43
N THR A 100 -6.72 -12.04 15.74
CA THR A 100 -5.34 -12.14 16.22
C THR A 100 -5.02 -10.98 17.16
N THR A 101 -4.65 -11.28 18.41
CA THR A 101 -4.19 -10.29 19.37
C THR A 101 -2.67 -10.21 19.38
N LEU A 102 -2.11 -9.00 19.30
CA LEU A 102 -0.67 -8.81 19.53
C LEU A 102 -0.41 -8.51 21.01
N PRO A 103 0.59 -9.15 21.62
CA PRO A 103 1.08 -8.77 22.94
C PRO A 103 1.47 -7.29 23.00
N THR A 104 1.33 -6.67 24.17
CA THR A 104 1.63 -5.24 24.40
C THR A 104 3.03 -4.85 23.94
N GLY A 105 4.04 -5.69 24.17
CA GLY A 105 5.41 -5.42 23.72
C GLY A 105 5.54 -5.29 22.19
N LYS A 106 4.77 -6.08 21.42
CA LYS A 106 4.76 -5.97 19.95
C LYS A 106 4.01 -4.73 19.48
N LEU A 107 2.96 -4.30 20.19
CA LEU A 107 2.27 -3.04 19.91
C LEU A 107 3.19 -1.83 20.13
N VAL A 108 4.00 -1.84 21.19
CA VAL A 108 5.01 -0.80 21.42
C VAL A 108 6.00 -0.75 20.26
N ALA A 109 6.50 -1.90 19.79
CA ALA A 109 7.39 -1.96 18.64
C ALA A 109 6.74 -1.38 17.36
N VAL A 110 5.47 -1.70 17.10
CA VAL A 110 4.71 -1.11 15.99
C VAL A 110 4.66 0.42 16.09
N VAL A 111 4.33 0.96 17.27
CA VAL A 111 4.24 2.41 17.46
C VAL A 111 5.59 3.07 17.21
N ILE A 112 6.69 2.46 17.66
CA ILE A 112 8.06 2.95 17.40
C ILE A 112 8.36 2.94 15.89
N CYS A 113 8.00 1.86 15.18
CA CYS A 113 8.19 1.79 13.73
C CYS A 113 7.40 2.87 12.99
N LEU A 114 6.13 3.09 13.36
CA LEU A 114 5.29 4.14 12.76
C LEU A 114 5.86 5.53 13.04
N ALA A 115 6.34 5.79 14.26
CA ALA A 115 6.98 7.06 14.59
C ALA A 115 8.27 7.29 13.78
N ALA A 116 9.10 6.25 13.63
CA ALA A 116 10.32 6.32 12.83
C ALA A 116 10.02 6.55 11.34
N GLN A 117 9.02 5.86 10.78
CA GLN A 117 8.57 6.07 9.41
C GLN A 117 7.99 7.47 9.21
N GLY A 118 7.21 7.97 10.16
CA GLY A 118 6.69 9.34 10.15
C GLY A 118 7.82 10.38 10.17
N TYR A 119 8.86 10.16 10.97
CA TYR A 119 10.06 11.00 10.96
C TYR A 119 10.77 11.00 9.61
N LEU A 120 10.89 9.84 8.94
CA LEU A 120 11.50 9.76 7.61
C LEU A 120 10.65 10.46 6.53
N LEU A 121 9.33 10.49 6.70
CA LEU A 121 8.40 11.08 5.74
C LEU A 121 8.25 12.60 5.91
N LEU A 122 8.32 13.09 7.16
CA LEU A 122 8.12 14.50 7.52
C LEU A 122 9.44 15.23 7.81
N GLY A 123 10.53 14.49 7.99
CA GLY A 123 11.86 15.04 8.18
C GLY A 123 12.27 15.85 6.95
N PRO A 124 13.02 16.95 7.12
CA PRO A 124 13.51 17.72 5.99
C PRO A 124 14.28 16.81 5.04
N SER A 125 13.85 16.71 3.78
CA SER A 125 14.69 16.18 2.72
C SER A 125 15.95 17.03 2.70
N GLY A 126 17.10 16.45 3.06
CA GLY A 126 18.36 17.16 3.10
C GLY A 126 18.58 17.94 1.80
N SER A 127 18.91 19.22 1.94
CA SER A 127 19.24 20.18 0.87
C SER A 127 20.34 19.67 -0.05
#